data_AF-A0A418M7I8-F1
#
_entry.id   AF-A0A418M7I8-F1
#
_cell.length_a   1.000
_cell.length_b   1.000
_cell.length_c   1.000
_cell.angle_alpha   90.00
_cell.angle_beta   90.00
_cell.angle_gamma   90.00
#
_symmetry.space_group_name_H-M   'P 1'
#
loop_
_entity.id
_entity.type
_entity.pdbx_description
1 polymer ?
#
loop_
_entity_poly.entity_id
_entity_poly.type
_entity_poly.pdbx_seq_one_letter_code
_entity_poly.pdbx_strand_id
1 'polypeptide(L)'
;MSGRGEAVSVARVLVVGLGPGGLDSVPLGVYRLLTSGRPVYFRTFVHPCVPQLLAQGVQATSFDEVYETEPSFSSVYARITAILTQAALAEGEVVYAVPGHPSVGEQTVQNLLRSDEAVEVVLGGGQSFVDAVWARLQIDPAEGFLLLDGTNLRSNTLQPTLHTLIAQVYDKSTAGEVKLTLMQVYPDEYPVTVIRAAGVSELERIQQMPLYQLDWQDWLDHLTSVYVPPATQSTQTLHRDPGVLLDLVKRLRAPGGCPWDRAQTHLSLRPFVLEEAYEVAYALTHGRPEEQADELGDLLLQVLLNAAIAEETGEFSWRDVVQALADKLVRRHPHVFGTLGPLTVGEVQALWDTVKAEERQQQPNQTFPNNGNALSEGVLAHVKWYGPPLQTALDLQERAARVGFDWERLEDVLEKVKEEWQEVLTAQQQGQTEDVVEELGDLLFVLVNFARWLQVDAEQALMNANKKFIDRFQTMERAAAINRESLQELTLKRWDEYWRIAKTKGNYSGKTEA
;
A
#
# COMPACT_ATOMS: atom_id res chain seq x y z
N MET A 1 2.48 6.49 70.42
CA MET A 1 3.52 5.88 69.58
C MET A 1 2.99 5.84 68.15
N SER A 2 3.18 6.92 67.39
CA SER A 2 2.84 7.00 65.97
C SER A 2 4.07 6.59 65.17
N GLY A 3 4.04 5.42 64.55
CA GLY A 3 5.06 4.98 63.61
C GLY A 3 5.12 5.95 62.44
N ARG A 4 6.23 6.69 62.33
CA ARG A 4 6.61 7.35 61.08
C ARG A 4 6.91 6.22 60.09
N GLY A 5 6.10 6.08 59.06
CA GLY A 5 6.49 5.32 57.88
C GLY A 5 7.70 6.04 57.27
N GLU A 6 8.87 5.41 57.35
CA GLU A 6 10.02 5.82 56.57
C GLU A 6 9.64 5.70 55.09
N ALA A 7 9.70 6.81 54.36
CA ALA A 7 9.62 6.78 52.91
C ALA A 7 10.84 5.98 52.41
N VAL A 8 10.60 4.80 51.83
CA VAL A 8 11.64 4.03 51.15
C VAL A 8 12.17 4.91 50.01
N SER A 9 13.43 5.35 50.10
CA SER A 9 14.03 6.17 49.04
C SER A 9 14.23 5.30 47.81
N VAL A 10 13.45 5.53 46.77
CA VAL A 10 13.62 4.85 45.49
C VAL A 10 14.91 5.37 44.84
N ALA A 11 15.78 4.44 44.41
CA ALA A 11 17.00 4.78 43.68
C ALA A 11 16.63 5.42 42.33
N ARG A 12 17.42 6.41 41.87
CA ARG A 12 17.08 7.21 40.68
C ARG A 12 18.22 7.33 39.68
N VAL A 13 17.90 7.21 38.40
CA VAL A 13 18.78 7.59 37.28
C VAL A 13 18.18 8.82 36.61
N LEU A 14 18.83 9.97 36.79
CA LEU A 14 18.49 11.23 36.14
C LEU A 14 19.17 11.29 34.78
N VAL A 15 18.42 11.08 33.70
CA VAL A 15 18.97 11.12 32.34
C VAL A 15 18.89 12.53 31.79
N VAL A 16 19.99 13.16 31.42
CA VAL A 16 20.04 14.54 30.90
C VAL A 16 20.71 14.63 29.54
N GLY A 17 20.22 15.56 28.72
CA GLY A 17 20.78 15.82 27.39
C GLY A 17 21.78 16.96 27.40
N LEU A 18 22.94 16.75 26.79
CA LEU A 18 24.00 17.76 26.66
C LEU A 18 23.74 18.76 25.51
N GLY A 19 22.70 18.55 24.71
CA GLY A 19 22.49 19.33 23.50
C GLY A 19 23.36 18.84 22.33
N PRO A 20 23.22 19.43 21.14
CA PRO A 20 23.98 19.03 19.97
C PRO A 20 25.41 19.59 19.94
N GLY A 21 25.77 20.55 20.80
CA GLY A 21 26.98 21.36 20.64
C GLY A 21 27.76 21.66 21.92
N GLY A 22 28.30 22.88 22.00
CA GLY A 22 29.11 23.35 23.13
C GLY A 22 28.27 23.62 24.39
N LEU A 23 28.93 24.11 25.44
CA LEU A 23 28.31 24.32 26.76
C LEU A 23 27.08 25.25 26.72
N ASP A 24 27.03 26.21 25.80
CA ASP A 24 25.89 27.12 25.64
C ASP A 24 24.59 26.42 25.19
N SER A 25 24.69 25.21 24.62
CA SER A 25 23.53 24.38 24.24
C SER A 25 23.00 23.52 25.39
N VAL A 26 23.70 23.48 26.52
CA VAL A 26 23.26 22.76 27.72
C VAL A 26 22.23 23.60 28.46
N PRO A 27 20.98 23.14 28.64
CA PRO A 27 19.98 23.89 29.39
C PRO A 27 20.45 24.18 30.81
N LEU A 28 20.16 25.37 31.35
CA LEU A 28 20.63 25.77 32.68
C LEU A 28 20.23 24.77 33.79
N GLY A 29 19.06 24.13 33.66
CA GLY A 29 18.62 23.07 34.57
C GLY A 29 19.54 21.84 34.53
N VAL A 30 19.96 21.42 33.33
CA VAL A 30 20.92 20.31 33.13
C VAL A 30 22.28 20.69 33.68
N TYR A 31 22.78 21.90 33.38
CA TYR A 31 24.05 22.39 33.90
C TYR A 31 24.11 22.35 35.43
N ARG A 32 23.04 22.79 36.11
CA ARG A 32 22.93 22.73 37.58
C ARG A 32 22.93 21.30 38.11
N LEU A 33 22.36 20.33 37.38
CA LEU A 33 22.39 18.92 37.77
C LEU A 33 23.80 18.34 37.65
N LEU A 34 24.49 18.60 36.53
CA LEU A 34 25.86 18.14 36.29
C LEU A 34 26.84 18.71 37.31
N THR A 35 26.63 19.95 37.76
CA THR A 35 27.50 20.64 38.74
C THR A 35 27.06 20.44 40.20
N SER A 36 26.06 19.60 40.46
CA SER A 36 25.48 19.45 41.81
C SER A 36 26.31 18.61 42.78
N GLY A 37 27.40 18.01 42.32
CA GLY A 37 28.25 17.10 43.12
C GLY A 37 27.75 15.65 43.18
N ARG A 38 26.69 15.31 42.45
CA ARG A 38 26.23 13.93 42.26
C ARG A 38 27.20 13.13 41.39
N PRO A 39 27.23 11.79 41.49
CA PRO A 39 27.92 10.96 40.51
C PRO A 39 27.35 11.18 39.10
N VAL A 40 28.20 11.58 38.16
CA VAL A 40 27.82 11.80 36.76
C VAL A 40 28.48 10.77 35.86
N TYR A 41 27.66 10.11 35.05
CA TYR A 41 28.09 9.17 34.03
C TYR A 41 27.83 9.79 32.66
N PHE A 42 28.85 9.92 31.82
CA PHE A 42 28.72 10.37 30.45
C PHE A 42 28.67 9.15 29.54
N ARG A 43 27.78 9.18 28.55
CA ARG A 43 27.82 8.20 27.45
C ARG A 43 29.20 8.21 26.78
N THR A 44 29.75 9.40 26.55
CA THR A 44 31.05 9.61 25.93
C THR A 44 31.67 10.93 26.38
N PHE A 45 33.01 10.98 26.49
CA PHE A 45 33.75 12.22 26.70
C PHE A 45 34.09 12.96 25.40
N VAL A 46 33.78 12.37 24.24
CA VAL A 46 34.04 12.99 22.92
C VAL A 46 33.12 14.19 22.65
N HIS A 47 32.05 14.37 23.44
CA HIS A 47 31.09 15.44 23.22
C HIS A 47 31.68 16.86 23.46
N PRO A 48 31.41 17.85 22.59
CA PRO A 48 32.10 19.16 22.61
C PRO A 48 32.02 19.94 23.93
N CYS A 49 30.95 19.78 24.71
CA CYS A 49 30.80 20.47 25.99
C CYS A 49 31.56 19.81 27.16
N VAL A 50 31.98 18.55 27.03
CA VAL A 50 32.54 17.77 28.14
C VAL A 50 33.87 18.33 28.66
N PRO A 51 34.85 18.72 27.81
CA PRO A 51 36.10 19.28 28.30
C PRO A 51 35.91 20.50 29.21
N GLN A 52 34.94 21.36 28.90
CA GLN A 52 34.62 22.54 29.71
C GLN A 52 33.94 22.17 31.03
N LEU A 53 33.05 21.18 31.03
CA LEU A 53 32.40 20.67 32.25
C LEU A 53 33.42 20.05 33.21
N LEU A 54 34.37 19.27 32.70
CA LEU A 54 35.45 18.69 33.50
C LEU A 54 36.37 19.77 34.08
N ALA A 55 36.71 20.80 33.29
CA ALA A 55 37.50 21.94 33.76
C ALA A 55 36.80 22.75 34.87
N GLN A 56 35.47 22.69 34.93
CA GLN A 56 34.65 23.32 35.99
C GLN A 56 34.47 22.43 37.23
N GLY A 57 35.11 21.26 37.28
CA GLY A 57 35.16 20.39 38.46
C GLY A 57 34.04 19.36 38.56
N VAL A 58 33.33 19.07 37.46
CA VAL A 58 32.36 17.96 37.43
C VAL A 58 33.09 16.63 37.61
N GLN A 59 32.76 15.89 38.67
CA GLN A 59 33.27 14.53 38.88
C GLN A 59 32.48 13.57 37.99
N ALA A 60 33.16 12.93 37.05
CA ALA A 60 32.52 12.21 35.98
C ALA A 60 33.23 10.89 35.61
N THR A 61 32.43 9.91 35.18
CA THR A 61 32.89 8.67 34.55
C THR A 61 32.36 8.61 33.12
N SER A 62 33.16 8.12 32.18
CA SER A 62 32.71 7.90 30.79
C SER A 62 32.45 6.41 30.54
N PHE A 63 31.58 6.10 29.59
CA PHE A 63 31.40 4.76 29.06
C PHE A 63 32.20 4.48 27.78
N ASP A 64 33.13 5.34 27.37
CA ASP A 64 33.96 5.15 26.18
C ASP A 64 34.66 3.76 26.17
N GLU A 65 35.18 3.29 27.31
CA GLU A 65 35.81 1.96 27.44
C GLU A 65 34.82 0.79 27.20
N VAL A 66 33.54 0.97 27.53
CA VAL A 66 32.51 -0.06 27.28
C VAL A 66 32.28 -0.23 25.77
N TYR A 67 32.32 0.87 25.02
CA TYR A 67 32.24 0.82 23.55
C TYR A 67 33.45 0.14 22.90
N GLU A 68 34.62 0.20 23.53
CA GLU A 68 35.84 -0.45 23.03
C GLU A 68 35.92 -1.95 23.35
N THR A 69 35.26 -2.39 24.43
CA THR A 69 35.44 -3.74 24.98
C THR A 69 34.31 -4.73 24.63
N GLU A 70 33.09 -4.25 24.41
CA GLU A 70 31.95 -5.11 24.12
C GLU A 70 31.87 -5.52 22.63
N PRO A 71 31.42 -6.74 22.31
CA PRO A 71 31.45 -7.28 20.95
C PRO A 71 30.36 -6.73 20.02
N SER A 72 29.36 -6.02 20.55
CA SER A 72 28.24 -5.49 19.79
C SER A 72 27.60 -4.28 20.49
N PHE A 73 26.94 -3.41 19.72
CA PHE A 73 26.19 -2.27 20.28
C PHE A 73 25.08 -2.71 21.26
N SER A 74 24.39 -3.83 20.98
CA SER A 74 23.37 -4.34 21.91
C SER A 74 23.97 -4.73 23.26
N SER A 75 25.15 -5.36 23.27
CA SER A 75 25.89 -5.67 24.49
C SER A 75 26.38 -4.41 25.20
N VAL A 76 26.88 -3.40 24.46
CA VAL A 76 27.23 -2.08 25.02
C VAL A 76 26.06 -1.47 25.77
N TYR A 77 24.90 -1.34 25.12
CA TYR A 77 23.73 -0.71 25.73
C TYR A 77 23.21 -1.48 26.94
N ALA A 78 23.22 -2.82 26.89
CA ALA A 78 22.84 -3.66 28.02
C ALA A 78 23.81 -3.50 29.20
N ARG A 79 25.12 -3.46 28.92
CA ARG A 79 26.17 -3.28 29.95
C ARG A 79 26.09 -1.92 30.62
N ILE A 80 25.94 -0.85 29.85
CA ILE A 80 25.77 0.51 30.38
C ILE A 80 24.52 0.58 31.27
N THR A 81 23.40 0.00 30.82
CA THR A 81 22.15 -0.06 31.60
C THR A 81 22.39 -0.71 32.97
N ALA A 82 23.03 -1.88 33.00
CA ALA A 82 23.33 -2.59 34.24
C ALA A 82 24.24 -1.79 35.20
N ILE A 83 25.27 -1.11 34.67
CA ILE A 83 26.17 -0.27 35.47
C ILE A 83 25.40 0.91 36.09
N LEU A 84 24.55 1.58 35.29
CA LEU A 84 23.74 2.71 35.77
C LEU A 84 22.74 2.30 36.84
N THR A 85 22.04 1.17 36.66
CA THR A 85 21.13 0.63 37.69
C THR A 85 21.90 0.34 38.97
N GLN A 86 23.03 -0.36 38.88
CA GLN A 86 23.83 -0.71 40.07
C GLN A 86 24.36 0.53 40.79
N ALA A 87 24.82 1.54 40.04
CA ALA A 87 25.28 2.80 40.61
C ALA A 87 24.14 3.56 41.31
N ALA A 88 22.95 3.62 40.71
CA ALA A 88 21.78 4.22 41.32
C ALA A 88 21.37 3.53 42.62
N LEU A 89 21.40 2.19 42.65
CA LEU A 89 21.10 1.41 43.86
C LEU A 89 22.13 1.63 44.98
N ALA A 90 23.39 1.90 44.64
CA ALA A 90 24.46 2.15 45.61
C ALA A 90 24.46 3.59 46.14
N GLU A 91 24.29 4.58 45.26
CA GLU A 91 24.44 6.00 45.55
C GLU A 91 23.10 6.72 45.79
N GLY A 92 21.98 6.02 45.59
CA GLY A 92 20.62 6.55 45.68
C GLY A 92 20.20 7.39 44.47
N GLU A 93 21.07 8.27 43.95
CA GLU A 93 20.77 9.08 42.76
C GLU A 93 22.03 9.33 41.92
N VAL A 94 21.95 9.00 40.63
CA VAL A 94 23.03 9.23 39.66
C VAL A 94 22.53 10.03 38.47
N VAL A 95 23.42 10.77 37.82
CA VAL A 95 23.13 11.51 36.59
C VAL A 95 23.75 10.77 35.41
N TYR A 96 22.96 10.48 34.38
CA TYR A 96 23.43 9.94 33.11
C TYR A 96 23.30 11.00 32.02
N ALA A 97 24.43 11.49 31.51
CA ALA A 97 24.51 12.53 30.50
C ALA A 97 24.74 11.94 29.10
N VAL A 98 23.83 12.23 28.18
CA VAL A 98 23.89 11.77 26.79
C VAL A 98 24.01 12.94 25.81
N PRO A 99 24.68 12.76 24.66
CA PRO A 99 24.64 13.72 23.56
C PRO A 99 23.21 14.04 23.12
N GLY A 100 22.93 15.29 22.75
CA GLY A 100 21.61 15.68 22.24
C GLY A 100 20.52 15.60 23.29
N HIS A 101 19.41 14.93 22.97
CA HIS A 101 18.22 14.80 23.81
C HIS A 101 18.03 13.34 24.30
N PRO A 102 17.73 13.10 25.59
CA PRO A 102 17.59 11.75 26.18
C PRO A 102 16.65 10.79 25.45
N SER A 103 15.61 11.33 24.80
CA SER A 103 14.59 10.54 24.12
C SER A 103 14.83 10.30 22.63
N VAL A 104 15.91 10.83 22.04
CA VAL A 104 16.13 10.80 20.58
C VAL A 104 17.33 9.90 20.26
N GLY A 105 17.08 8.72 19.69
CA GLY A 105 18.14 7.81 19.23
C GLY A 105 18.99 7.17 20.33
N GLU A 106 18.56 7.21 21.59
CA GLU A 106 19.33 6.75 22.76
C GLU A 106 18.83 5.40 23.31
N GLN A 107 19.42 4.30 22.81
CA GLN A 107 18.98 2.94 23.15
C GLN A 107 19.18 2.58 24.63
N THR A 108 20.24 3.05 25.29
CA THR A 108 20.43 2.84 26.75
C THR A 108 19.28 3.44 27.54
N VAL A 109 18.78 4.62 27.15
CA VAL A 109 17.65 5.27 27.82
C VAL A 109 16.36 4.47 27.62
N GLN A 110 16.15 3.94 26.42
CA GLN A 110 15.02 3.05 26.14
C GLN A 110 15.10 1.75 26.95
N ASN A 111 16.30 1.19 27.13
CA ASN A 111 16.50 -0.02 27.94
C ASN A 111 16.20 0.26 29.42
N LEU A 112 16.68 1.38 29.97
CA LEU A 112 16.40 1.81 31.34
C LEU A 112 14.88 1.99 31.57
N LEU A 113 14.19 2.66 30.65
CA LEU A 113 12.73 2.90 30.75
C LEU A 113 11.89 1.62 30.64
N ARG A 114 12.40 0.58 29.96
CA ARG A 114 11.72 -0.71 29.81
C ARG A 114 12.12 -1.73 30.89
N SER A 115 13.09 -1.39 31.73
CA SER A 115 13.56 -2.26 32.80
C SER A 115 12.53 -2.32 33.94
N ASP A 116 12.22 -3.52 34.44
CA ASP A 116 11.39 -3.74 35.63
C ASP A 116 12.21 -3.60 36.95
N GLU A 117 13.43 -3.05 36.87
CA GLU A 117 14.33 -2.91 38.02
C GLU A 117 13.85 -1.84 39.03
N ALA A 118 14.33 -1.94 40.27
CA ALA A 118 13.94 -1.08 41.40
C ALA A 118 14.55 0.34 41.35
N VAL A 119 14.64 0.93 40.16
CA VAL A 119 15.22 2.25 39.91
C VAL A 119 14.23 3.09 39.11
N GLU A 120 13.93 4.28 39.61
CA GLU A 120 13.11 5.25 38.90
C GLU A 120 13.98 6.04 37.89
N VAL A 121 13.57 6.00 36.62
CA VAL A 121 14.23 6.75 35.54
C VAL A 121 13.53 8.09 35.36
N VAL A 122 14.26 9.18 35.60
CA VAL A 122 13.74 10.54 35.42
C VAL A 122 14.42 11.17 34.20
N LEU A 123 13.65 11.43 33.16
CA LEU A 123 14.13 12.17 32.00
C LEU A 123 14.19 13.66 32.33
N GLY A 124 15.41 14.18 32.38
CA GLY A 124 15.67 15.61 32.36
C GLY A 124 15.56 16.20 30.96
N GLY A 125 15.69 17.53 30.88
CA GLY A 125 15.71 18.23 29.61
C GLY A 125 17.00 18.00 28.81
N GLY A 126 16.99 18.46 27.57
CA GLY A 126 18.11 18.51 26.67
C GLY A 126 17.68 19.29 25.42
N GLN A 127 18.62 19.88 24.69
CA GLN A 127 18.29 20.44 23.39
C GLN A 127 18.41 19.32 22.35
N SER A 128 17.36 19.10 21.55
CA SER A 128 17.46 18.20 20.41
C SER A 128 18.15 18.92 19.25
N PHE A 129 18.87 18.17 18.40
CA PHE A 129 19.40 18.73 17.16
C PHE A 129 18.28 19.19 16.21
N VAL A 130 17.06 18.65 16.39
CA VAL A 130 15.89 18.95 15.58
C VAL A 130 15.50 20.44 15.66
N ASP A 131 15.57 21.06 16.84
CA ASP A 131 15.28 22.49 16.99
C ASP A 131 16.26 23.36 16.19
N ALA A 132 17.54 22.96 16.19
CA ALA A 132 18.56 23.62 15.39
C ALA A 132 18.29 23.45 13.90
N VAL A 133 17.89 22.26 13.46
CA VAL A 133 17.52 22.01 12.06
C VAL A 133 16.35 22.89 11.63
N TRP A 134 15.27 22.95 12.42
CA TRP A 134 14.11 23.80 12.12
C TRP A 134 14.50 25.26 11.96
N ALA A 135 15.28 25.79 12.91
CA ALA A 135 15.74 27.17 12.85
C ALA A 135 16.63 27.46 11.64
N ARG A 136 17.50 26.53 11.25
CA ARG A 136 18.44 26.70 10.12
C ARG A 136 17.76 26.57 8.77
N LEU A 137 16.81 25.65 8.64
CA LEU A 137 16.05 25.44 7.42
C LEU A 137 14.85 26.38 7.29
N GLN A 138 14.52 27.13 8.35
CA GLN A 138 13.35 28.01 8.42
C GLN A 138 12.03 27.27 8.14
N ILE A 139 11.90 26.07 8.68
CA ILE A 139 10.70 25.24 8.52
C ILE A 139 9.81 25.34 9.75
N ASP A 140 8.50 25.38 9.52
CA ASP A 140 7.50 25.32 10.59
C ASP A 140 7.06 23.85 10.78
N PRO A 141 7.43 23.19 11.89
CA PRO A 141 7.01 21.81 12.12
C PRO A 141 5.49 21.63 12.25
N ALA A 142 4.72 22.70 12.46
CA ALA A 142 3.26 22.66 12.48
C ALA A 142 2.66 22.40 11.08
N GLU A 143 3.40 22.63 10.00
CA GLU A 143 3.01 22.24 8.63
C GLU A 143 3.04 20.72 8.43
N GLY A 144 3.64 19.99 9.38
CA GLY A 144 3.72 18.54 9.41
C GLY A 144 5.15 18.04 9.19
N PHE A 145 5.62 17.20 10.12
CA PHE A 145 7.02 16.83 10.23
C PHE A 145 7.19 15.35 10.60
N LEU A 146 8.13 14.67 9.93
CA LEU A 146 8.55 13.30 10.17
C LEU A 146 10.02 13.27 10.59
N LEU A 147 10.30 12.61 11.72
CA LEU A 147 11.66 12.25 12.13
C LEU A 147 11.82 10.74 11.93
N LEU A 148 12.72 10.35 11.02
CA LEU A 148 12.98 8.96 10.64
C LEU A 148 14.42 8.56 10.92
N ASP A 149 14.67 7.26 11.03
CA ASP A 149 15.99 6.68 11.26
C ASP A 149 16.57 6.17 9.92
N GLY A 150 17.72 6.71 9.51
CA GLY A 150 18.41 6.32 8.28
C GLY A 150 18.85 4.86 8.25
N THR A 151 19.03 4.21 9.41
CA THR A 151 19.44 2.80 9.51
C THR A 151 18.28 1.81 9.37
N ASN A 152 17.04 2.29 9.43
CA ASN A 152 15.82 1.48 9.31
C ASN A 152 14.76 2.20 8.48
N LEU A 153 15.19 2.97 7.48
CA LEU A 153 14.31 3.73 6.62
C LEU A 153 13.55 2.78 5.68
N ARG A 154 12.25 3.02 5.51
CA ARG A 154 11.39 2.22 4.61
C ARG A 154 10.59 3.16 3.74
N SER A 155 10.43 2.82 2.46
CA SER A 155 9.71 3.67 1.50
C SER A 155 8.26 3.92 1.90
N ASN A 156 7.59 2.95 2.52
CA ASN A 156 6.21 3.09 3.01
C ASN A 156 6.05 4.00 4.25
N THR A 157 7.15 4.43 4.88
CA THR A 157 7.10 5.41 5.99
C THR A 157 7.27 6.84 5.52
N LEU A 158 7.66 7.04 4.26
CA LEU A 158 7.82 8.36 3.66
C LEU A 158 6.45 8.96 3.34
N GLN A 159 6.31 10.26 3.60
CA GLN A 159 5.13 11.04 3.25
C GLN A 159 5.60 12.27 2.47
N PRO A 160 5.50 12.28 1.13
CA PRO A 160 5.98 13.39 0.32
C PRO A 160 5.34 14.74 0.64
N THR A 161 4.19 14.75 1.30
CA THR A 161 3.47 15.95 1.71
C THR A 161 4.03 16.59 2.99
N LEU A 162 4.95 15.92 3.70
CA LEU A 162 5.46 16.36 5.00
C LEU A 162 6.96 16.67 4.96
N HIS A 163 7.41 17.55 5.85
CA HIS A 163 8.83 17.77 6.10
C HIS A 163 9.43 16.48 6.64
N THR A 164 10.47 15.94 6.01
CA THR A 164 11.09 14.68 6.48
C THR A 164 12.54 14.92 6.86
N LEU A 165 12.89 14.62 8.12
CA LEU A 165 14.26 14.62 8.63
C LEU A 165 14.68 13.18 8.94
N ILE A 166 15.71 12.72 8.25
CA ILE A 166 16.28 11.38 8.39
C ILE A 166 17.57 11.52 9.20
N ALA A 167 17.55 11.07 10.45
CA ALA A 167 18.70 11.06 11.34
C ALA A 167 19.61 9.87 11.04
N GLN A 168 20.75 9.80 11.73
CA GLN A 168 21.63 8.62 11.75
C GLN A 168 22.22 8.24 10.37
N VAL A 169 22.56 9.23 9.53
CA VAL A 169 23.18 8.99 8.21
C VAL A 169 24.71 9.01 8.36
N TYR A 170 25.22 7.94 8.96
CA TYR A 170 26.57 7.91 9.54
C TYR A 170 27.72 7.92 8.55
N ASP A 171 27.53 7.27 7.41
CA ASP A 171 28.58 7.05 6.43
C ASP A 171 27.99 6.90 5.03
N LYS A 172 28.86 6.66 4.05
CA LYS A 172 28.46 6.47 2.66
C LYS A 172 27.57 5.25 2.43
N SER A 173 27.71 4.20 3.24
CA SER A 173 26.87 3.00 3.13
C SER A 173 25.45 3.32 3.53
N THR A 174 25.25 3.91 4.72
CA THR A 174 23.93 4.33 5.18
C THR A 174 23.32 5.39 4.26
N ALA A 175 24.11 6.36 3.80
CA ALA A 175 23.64 7.35 2.82
C ALA A 175 23.20 6.71 1.49
N GLY A 176 23.90 5.66 1.04
CA GLY A 176 23.53 4.89 -0.14
C GLY A 176 22.17 4.19 0.02
N GLU A 177 21.93 3.56 1.17
CA GLU A 177 20.65 2.90 1.48
C GLU A 177 19.49 3.91 1.60
N VAL A 178 19.73 5.03 2.29
CA VAL A 178 18.77 6.15 2.38
C VAL A 178 18.46 6.70 0.99
N LYS A 179 19.47 6.93 0.15
CA LYS A 179 19.30 7.39 -1.23
C LYS A 179 18.40 6.44 -2.02
N LEU A 180 18.71 5.15 -2.03
CA LEU A 180 17.95 4.16 -2.79
C LEU A 180 16.50 4.05 -2.31
N THR A 181 16.27 4.19 -1.01
CA THR A 181 14.92 4.15 -0.43
C THR A 181 14.12 5.41 -0.79
N LEU A 182 14.75 6.59 -0.75
CA LEU A 182 14.14 7.83 -1.20
C LEU A 182 13.81 7.79 -2.69
N MET A 183 14.68 7.22 -3.54
CA MET A 183 14.46 7.12 -5.00
C MET A 183 13.26 6.24 -5.40
N GLN A 184 12.74 5.42 -4.49
CA GLN A 184 11.47 4.69 -4.73
C GLN A 184 10.26 5.61 -4.74
N VAL A 185 10.37 6.78 -4.08
CA VAL A 185 9.27 7.73 -3.85
C VAL A 185 9.52 9.04 -4.58
N TYR A 186 10.75 9.55 -4.54
CA TYR A 186 11.17 10.83 -5.11
C TYR A 186 12.00 10.62 -6.40
N PRO A 187 11.88 11.51 -7.39
CA PRO A 187 12.76 11.52 -8.56
C PRO A 187 14.25 11.68 -8.19
N ASP A 188 15.13 11.23 -9.08
CA ASP A 188 16.58 11.25 -8.90
C ASP A 188 17.12 12.65 -8.63
N GLU A 189 16.56 13.68 -9.28
CA GLU A 189 16.93 15.08 -9.12
C GLU A 189 16.26 15.80 -7.95
N TYR A 190 15.41 15.11 -7.18
CA TYR A 190 14.66 15.74 -6.09
C TYR A 190 15.61 16.38 -5.07
N PRO A 191 15.38 17.64 -4.66
CA PRO A 191 16.32 18.34 -3.80
C PRO A 191 16.29 17.76 -2.38
N VAL A 192 17.46 17.40 -1.87
CA VAL A 192 17.68 17.00 -0.47
C VAL A 192 18.73 17.89 0.15
N THR A 193 18.66 18.08 1.47
CA THR A 193 19.63 18.90 2.21
C THR A 193 20.36 18.03 3.22
N VAL A 194 21.67 17.87 3.05
CA VAL A 194 22.53 17.16 4.00
C VAL A 194 23.03 18.14 5.04
N ILE A 195 22.82 17.79 6.30
CA ILE A 195 23.07 18.65 7.45
C ILE A 195 23.99 17.89 8.40
N ARG A 196 25.15 18.46 8.69
CA ARG A 196 26.08 17.95 9.71
C ARG A 196 26.18 18.94 10.86
N ALA A 197 26.09 18.42 12.08
CA ALA A 197 26.31 19.16 13.32
C ALA A 197 25.48 20.47 13.39
N ALA A 198 24.17 20.37 13.15
CA ALA A 198 23.26 21.51 13.15
C ALA A 198 23.38 22.33 14.45
N GLY A 199 23.63 23.63 14.32
CA GLY A 199 23.76 24.53 15.46
C GLY A 199 25.12 24.50 16.17
N VAL A 200 26.08 23.69 15.72
CA VAL A 200 27.43 23.63 16.31
C VAL A 200 28.38 24.52 15.52
N SER A 201 28.82 25.62 16.13
CA SER A 201 29.80 26.54 15.53
C SER A 201 31.05 25.78 15.05
N GLU A 202 31.58 26.18 13.88
CA GLU A 202 32.75 25.60 13.21
C GLU A 202 32.61 24.17 12.65
N LEU A 203 31.67 23.37 13.15
CA LEU A 203 31.38 22.01 12.64
C LEU A 203 30.16 21.96 11.72
N GLU A 204 29.27 22.96 11.81
CA GLU A 204 28.03 23.03 11.02
C GLU A 204 28.35 23.05 9.52
N ARG A 205 27.70 22.14 8.81
CA ARG A 205 27.68 22.14 7.35
C ARG A 205 26.28 21.80 6.86
N ILE A 206 25.72 22.67 6.03
CA ILE A 206 24.40 22.50 5.41
C ILE A 206 24.58 22.64 3.91
N GLN A 207 24.22 21.61 3.17
CA GLN A 207 24.37 21.60 1.72
C GLN A 207 23.16 20.97 1.06
N GLN A 208 22.50 21.72 0.18
CA GLN A 208 21.46 21.19 -0.70
C GLN A 208 22.10 20.54 -1.92
N MET A 209 21.56 19.42 -2.36
CA MET A 209 22.00 18.66 -3.52
C MET A 209 20.85 17.85 -4.13
N PRO A 210 20.97 17.41 -5.40
CA PRO A 210 20.07 16.40 -5.96
C PRO A 210 20.18 15.07 -5.21
N LEU A 211 19.08 14.34 -5.08
CA LEU A 211 19.01 13.07 -4.36
C LEU A 211 20.07 12.05 -4.83
N TYR A 212 20.32 11.94 -6.14
CA TYR A 212 21.31 11.00 -6.66
C TYR A 212 22.75 11.23 -6.16
N GLN A 213 23.06 12.43 -5.64
CA GLN A 213 24.38 12.82 -5.12
C GLN A 213 24.56 12.61 -3.62
N LEU A 214 23.53 12.11 -2.92
CA LEU A 214 23.49 12.04 -1.47
C LEU A 214 24.70 11.31 -0.85
N ASP A 215 25.12 10.20 -1.44
CA ASP A 215 26.21 9.34 -0.98
C ASP A 215 27.61 9.76 -1.50
N TRP A 216 27.71 10.87 -2.22
CA TRP A 216 29.01 11.36 -2.73
C TRP A 216 29.83 12.10 -1.69
N GLN A 217 29.25 12.39 -0.53
CA GLN A 217 29.85 13.23 0.49
C GLN A 217 30.90 12.45 1.30
N ASP A 218 32.13 12.97 1.37
CA ASP A 218 33.23 12.39 2.17
C ASP A 218 33.21 12.81 3.65
N TRP A 219 32.31 13.72 4.02
CA TRP A 219 32.23 14.35 5.33
C TRP A 219 31.05 13.86 6.16
N LEU A 220 30.40 12.77 5.74
CA LEU A 220 29.32 12.13 6.49
C LEU A 220 29.88 11.52 7.79
N ASP A 221 29.15 11.69 8.88
CA ASP A 221 29.49 11.16 10.19
C ASP A 221 28.25 10.99 11.09
N HIS A 222 28.48 10.59 12.34
CA HIS A 222 27.43 10.40 13.34
C HIS A 222 26.58 11.63 13.68
N LEU A 223 26.98 12.83 13.23
CA LEU A 223 26.24 14.08 13.40
C LEU A 223 25.49 14.49 12.13
N THR A 224 25.41 13.59 11.15
CA THR A 224 24.80 13.88 9.85
C THR A 224 23.34 13.42 9.79
N SER A 225 22.49 14.29 9.24
CA SER A 225 21.08 14.08 8.95
C SER A 225 20.75 14.55 7.55
N VAL A 226 19.71 13.99 6.96
CA VAL A 226 19.22 14.34 5.63
C VAL A 226 17.81 14.88 5.75
N TYR A 227 17.61 16.09 5.26
CA TYR A 227 16.31 16.72 5.17
C TYR A 227 15.75 16.62 3.75
N VAL A 228 14.50 16.19 3.64
CA VAL A 228 13.72 16.14 2.42
C VAL A 228 12.53 17.11 2.58
N PRO A 229 12.45 18.16 1.75
CA PRO A 229 11.33 19.10 1.81
C PRO A 229 10.02 18.45 1.33
N PRO A 230 8.86 18.99 1.72
CA PRO A 230 7.58 18.60 1.16
C PRO A 230 7.55 18.83 -0.35
N ALA A 231 6.94 17.91 -1.07
CA ALA A 231 6.61 18.04 -2.47
C ALA A 231 5.52 19.10 -2.65
N THR A 232 5.80 20.11 -3.48
CA THR A 232 4.85 21.18 -3.79
C THR A 232 3.92 20.78 -4.94
N GLN A 233 2.75 21.42 -5.02
CA GLN A 233 1.68 21.12 -5.99
C GLN A 233 2.14 21.32 -7.46
N SER A 234 2.78 20.30 -8.03
CA SER A 234 2.88 19.94 -9.45
C SER A 234 3.95 18.85 -9.70
N THR A 235 4.58 18.31 -8.66
CA THR A 235 5.61 17.29 -8.83
C THR A 235 4.98 15.93 -9.11
N GLN A 236 5.51 15.22 -10.11
CA GLN A 236 5.23 13.81 -10.41
C GLN A 236 5.24 12.91 -9.15
N THR A 237 6.01 13.29 -8.13
CA THR A 237 6.04 12.69 -6.79
C THR A 237 4.67 12.59 -6.13
N LEU A 238 3.87 13.66 -6.14
CA LEU A 238 2.57 13.69 -5.45
C LEU A 238 1.54 12.78 -6.13
N HIS A 239 1.62 12.61 -7.44
CA HIS A 239 0.69 11.74 -8.18
C HIS A 239 0.94 10.24 -7.93
N ARG A 240 2.07 9.90 -7.30
CA ARG A 240 2.38 8.53 -6.87
C ARG A 240 1.91 8.25 -5.44
N ASP A 241 1.38 9.24 -4.73
CA ASP A 241 0.88 9.09 -3.37
C ASP A 241 -0.61 8.69 -3.37
N PRO A 242 -0.99 7.55 -2.73
CA PRO A 242 -2.38 7.11 -2.68
C PRO A 242 -3.33 8.07 -1.95
N GLY A 243 -2.83 8.81 -0.95
CA GLY A 243 -3.61 9.81 -0.23
C GLY A 243 -3.95 10.99 -1.12
N VAL A 244 -2.97 11.50 -1.86
CA VAL A 244 -3.19 12.55 -2.87
C VAL A 244 -4.18 12.11 -3.93
N LEU A 245 -4.08 10.88 -4.43
CA LEU A 245 -5.02 10.35 -5.43
C LEU A 245 -6.47 10.39 -4.92
N LEU A 246 -6.70 9.99 -3.66
CA LEU A 246 -8.02 10.06 -3.04
C LEU A 246 -8.54 11.51 -2.98
N ASP A 247 -7.68 12.46 -2.63
CA ASP A 247 -8.04 13.88 -2.58
C ASP A 247 -8.36 14.46 -3.97
N LEU A 248 -7.67 14.00 -5.02
CA LEU A 248 -7.98 14.37 -6.40
C LEU A 248 -9.39 13.90 -6.81
N VAL A 249 -9.74 12.64 -6.51
CA VAL A 249 -11.09 12.11 -6.80
C VAL A 249 -12.17 12.88 -6.04
N LYS A 250 -11.94 13.17 -4.75
CA LYS A 250 -12.84 14.02 -3.96
C LYS A 250 -12.97 15.42 -4.57
N ARG A 251 -11.88 16.00 -5.04
CA ARG A 251 -11.88 17.33 -5.69
C ARG A 251 -12.67 17.35 -6.99
N LEU A 252 -12.63 16.29 -7.80
CA LEU A 252 -13.43 16.16 -9.01
C LEU A 252 -14.93 16.20 -8.71
N ARG A 253 -15.35 15.62 -7.57
CA ARG A 253 -16.76 15.59 -7.15
C ARG A 253 -17.20 16.77 -6.27
N ALA A 254 -16.26 17.53 -5.72
CA ALA A 254 -16.57 18.71 -4.91
C ALA A 254 -17.24 19.85 -5.70
N PRO A 255 -17.92 20.82 -5.05
CA PRO A 255 -18.40 22.03 -5.72
C PRO A 255 -17.27 22.75 -6.48
N GLY A 256 -17.50 23.03 -7.77
CA GLY A 256 -16.47 23.59 -8.67
C GLY A 256 -15.55 22.55 -9.32
N GLY A 257 -15.77 21.26 -9.05
CA GLY A 257 -15.14 20.14 -9.74
C GLY A 257 -15.80 19.80 -11.09
N CYS A 258 -15.53 18.61 -11.61
CA CYS A 258 -16.00 18.14 -12.91
C CYS A 258 -17.51 17.84 -12.88
N PRO A 259 -18.32 18.44 -13.78
CA PRO A 259 -19.76 18.20 -13.83
C PRO A 259 -20.15 16.75 -14.11
N TRP A 260 -19.35 16.04 -14.93
CA TRP A 260 -19.62 14.64 -15.27
C TRP A 260 -19.39 13.73 -14.07
N ASP A 261 -18.25 13.86 -13.38
CA ASP A 261 -17.95 13.06 -12.19
C ASP A 261 -19.01 13.27 -11.11
N ARG A 262 -19.42 14.52 -10.88
CA ARG A 262 -20.47 14.87 -9.91
C ARG A 262 -21.83 14.26 -10.19
N ALA A 263 -22.16 14.04 -11.47
CA ALA A 263 -23.43 13.46 -11.87
C ALA A 263 -23.49 11.94 -11.66
N GLN A 264 -22.33 11.30 -11.41
CA GLN A 264 -22.26 9.85 -11.30
C GLN A 264 -22.85 9.31 -9.99
N THR A 265 -23.45 8.13 -10.09
CA THR A 265 -24.01 7.32 -9.02
C THR A 265 -23.43 5.90 -9.10
N HIS A 266 -23.60 5.08 -8.07
CA HIS A 266 -23.19 3.66 -8.11
C HIS A 266 -23.73 2.91 -9.34
N LEU A 267 -24.99 3.17 -9.72
CA LEU A 267 -25.62 2.51 -10.86
C LEU A 267 -25.08 3.00 -12.20
N SER A 268 -24.80 4.30 -12.33
CA SER A 268 -24.24 4.84 -13.58
C SER A 268 -22.78 4.47 -13.78
N LEU A 269 -22.03 4.19 -12.71
CA LEU A 269 -20.63 3.72 -12.77
C LEU A 269 -20.49 2.21 -13.03
N ARG A 270 -21.56 1.43 -12.82
CA ARG A 270 -21.51 -0.04 -12.97
C ARG A 270 -20.99 -0.51 -14.35
N PRO A 271 -21.41 0.06 -15.49
CA PRO A 271 -20.88 -0.35 -16.80
C PRO A 271 -19.37 -0.15 -16.90
N PHE A 272 -18.86 0.99 -16.40
CA PHE A 272 -17.43 1.30 -16.42
C PHE A 272 -16.63 0.31 -15.57
N VAL A 273 -17.11 -0.05 -14.37
CA VAL A 273 -16.47 -1.10 -13.54
C VAL A 273 -16.27 -2.42 -14.31
N LEU A 274 -17.26 -2.80 -15.13
CA LEU A 274 -17.18 -4.02 -15.94
C LEU A 274 -16.23 -3.84 -17.13
N GLU A 275 -16.32 -2.71 -17.83
CA GLU A 275 -15.44 -2.34 -18.94
C GLU A 275 -13.97 -2.37 -18.50
N GLU A 276 -13.61 -1.61 -17.46
CA GLU A 276 -12.23 -1.56 -16.93
C GLU A 276 -11.74 -2.94 -16.47
N ALA A 277 -12.62 -3.77 -15.89
CA ALA A 277 -12.24 -5.12 -15.50
C ALA A 277 -11.89 -6.02 -16.71
N TYR A 278 -12.59 -5.85 -17.83
CA TYR A 278 -12.28 -6.54 -19.08
C TYR A 278 -11.03 -5.96 -19.75
N GLU A 279 -10.80 -4.64 -19.68
CA GLU A 279 -9.58 -4.01 -20.21
C GLU A 279 -8.34 -4.44 -19.42
N VAL A 280 -8.42 -4.50 -18.09
CA VAL A 280 -7.39 -5.12 -17.24
C VAL A 280 -7.12 -6.57 -17.65
N ALA A 281 -8.16 -7.39 -17.82
CA ALA A 281 -7.98 -8.79 -18.22
C ALA A 281 -7.30 -8.91 -19.59
N TYR A 282 -7.63 -8.02 -20.53
CA TYR A 282 -7.01 -7.95 -21.84
C TYR A 282 -5.53 -7.52 -21.75
N ALA A 283 -5.23 -6.46 -21.00
CA ALA A 283 -3.88 -5.90 -20.85
C ALA A 283 -2.94 -6.86 -20.11
N LEU A 284 -3.42 -7.62 -19.13
CA LEU A 284 -2.62 -8.67 -18.47
C LEU A 284 -2.15 -9.76 -19.45
N THR A 285 -2.90 -9.99 -20.53
CA THR A 285 -2.58 -11.04 -21.53
C THR A 285 -1.79 -10.49 -22.72
N HIS A 286 -2.11 -9.26 -23.17
CA HIS A 286 -1.63 -8.71 -24.43
C HIS A 286 -0.89 -7.38 -24.30
N GLY A 287 -1.07 -6.69 -23.18
CA GLY A 287 -0.59 -5.33 -22.97
C GLY A 287 0.87 -5.26 -22.56
N ARG A 288 1.48 -4.09 -22.79
CA ARG A 288 2.80 -3.74 -22.24
C ARG A 288 2.68 -3.38 -20.75
N PRO A 289 3.78 -3.41 -19.97
CA PRO A 289 3.73 -3.07 -18.55
C PRO A 289 3.12 -1.69 -18.24
N GLU A 290 3.33 -0.69 -19.10
CA GLU A 290 2.72 0.64 -18.95
C GLU A 290 1.21 0.60 -19.14
N GLU A 291 0.74 -0.09 -20.19
CA GLU A 291 -0.70 -0.29 -20.44
C GLU A 291 -1.35 -1.06 -19.28
N GLN A 292 -0.70 -2.13 -18.77
CA GLN A 292 -1.19 -2.87 -17.61
C GLN A 292 -1.35 -1.98 -16.37
N ALA A 293 -0.42 -1.06 -16.14
CA ALA A 293 -0.50 -0.13 -15.02
C ALA A 293 -1.62 0.91 -15.21
N ASP A 294 -1.86 1.36 -16.44
CA ASP A 294 -2.92 2.30 -16.80
C ASP A 294 -4.29 1.68 -16.53
N GLU A 295 -4.57 0.49 -17.09
CA GLU A 295 -5.86 -0.20 -16.91
C GLU A 295 -6.13 -0.56 -15.45
N LEU A 296 -5.09 -0.99 -14.71
CA LEU A 296 -5.21 -1.23 -13.26
C LEU A 296 -5.52 0.07 -12.49
N GLY A 297 -5.00 1.20 -12.98
CA GLY A 297 -5.29 2.53 -12.49
C GLY A 297 -6.73 2.94 -12.74
N ASP A 298 -7.27 2.68 -13.94
CA ASP A 298 -8.66 3.00 -14.30
C ASP A 298 -9.66 2.14 -13.52
N LEU A 299 -9.37 0.84 -13.34
CA LEU A 299 -10.17 0.00 -12.45
C LEU A 299 -10.12 0.52 -10.98
N LEU A 300 -8.95 0.97 -10.51
CA LEU A 300 -8.83 1.60 -9.18
C LEU A 300 -9.61 2.91 -9.09
N LEU A 301 -9.63 3.74 -10.13
CA LEU A 301 -10.43 4.96 -10.21
C LEU A 301 -11.91 4.66 -9.99
N GLN A 302 -12.44 3.58 -10.58
CA GLN A 302 -13.83 3.17 -10.36
C GLN A 302 -14.10 2.82 -8.89
N VAL A 303 -13.17 2.15 -8.21
CA VAL A 303 -13.30 1.86 -6.77
C VAL A 303 -13.30 3.16 -5.96
N LEU A 304 -12.41 4.10 -6.27
CA LEU A 304 -12.31 5.38 -5.56
C LEU A 304 -13.54 6.27 -5.77
N LEU A 305 -14.10 6.32 -6.99
CA LEU A 305 -15.33 7.06 -7.28
C LEU A 305 -16.51 6.50 -6.49
N ASN A 306 -16.65 5.18 -6.42
CA ASN A 306 -17.69 4.54 -5.61
C ASN A 306 -17.50 4.83 -4.11
N ALA A 307 -16.27 4.77 -3.59
CA ALA A 307 -15.98 5.13 -2.21
C ALA A 307 -16.30 6.61 -1.91
N ALA A 308 -16.00 7.52 -2.84
CA ALA A 308 -16.33 8.94 -2.70
C ALA A 308 -17.85 9.18 -2.69
N ILE A 309 -18.61 8.51 -3.56
CA ILE A 309 -20.09 8.57 -3.58
C ILE A 309 -20.67 8.10 -2.24
N ALA A 310 -20.19 6.97 -1.71
CA ALA A 310 -20.67 6.43 -0.43
C ALA A 310 -20.31 7.34 0.75
N GLU A 311 -19.16 8.02 0.70
CA GLU A 311 -18.75 8.97 1.73
C GLU A 311 -19.65 10.22 1.71
N GLU A 312 -20.08 10.68 0.53
CA GLU A 312 -21.03 11.79 0.36
C GLU A 312 -22.41 11.49 0.98
N THR A 313 -22.84 10.22 0.96
CA THR A 313 -24.11 9.77 1.55
C THR A 313 -23.98 9.30 3.00
N GLY A 314 -22.75 9.23 3.53
CA GLY A 314 -22.47 8.77 4.90
C GLY A 314 -22.64 7.27 5.09
N GLU A 315 -22.61 6.48 4.02
CA GLU A 315 -22.79 5.02 4.06
C GLU A 315 -21.51 4.30 4.47
N PHE A 316 -20.39 4.59 3.80
CA PHE A 316 -19.05 4.11 4.12
C PHE A 316 -17.99 4.99 3.47
N SER A 317 -16.74 4.86 3.90
CA SER A 317 -15.57 5.58 3.39
C SER A 317 -14.58 4.64 2.69
N TRP A 318 -13.59 5.21 2.00
CA TRP A 318 -12.45 4.46 1.49
C TRP A 318 -11.74 3.63 2.58
N ARG A 319 -11.69 4.13 3.82
CA ARG A 319 -11.06 3.40 4.95
C ARG A 319 -11.82 2.11 5.27
N ASP A 320 -13.14 2.12 5.15
CA ASP A 320 -13.97 0.94 5.38
C ASP A 320 -13.76 -0.11 4.29
N VAL A 321 -13.57 0.33 3.03
CA VAL A 321 -13.22 -0.57 1.90
C VAL A 321 -11.88 -1.25 2.15
N VAL A 322 -10.85 -0.47 2.53
CA VAL A 322 -9.51 -1.00 2.84
C VAL A 322 -9.54 -1.93 4.05
N GLN A 323 -10.26 -1.56 5.11
CA GLN A 323 -10.40 -2.38 6.31
C GLN A 323 -11.07 -3.72 5.97
N ALA A 324 -12.19 -3.70 5.24
CA ALA A 324 -12.90 -4.92 4.85
C ALA A 324 -12.01 -5.88 4.02
N LEU A 325 -11.10 -5.34 3.19
CA LEU A 325 -10.10 -6.12 2.48
C LEU A 325 -9.00 -6.65 3.42
N ALA A 326 -8.42 -5.78 4.25
CA ALA A 326 -7.33 -6.13 5.16
C ALA A 326 -7.75 -7.22 6.15
N ASP A 327 -8.90 -7.07 6.80
CA ASP A 327 -9.46 -8.05 7.74
C ASP A 327 -9.69 -9.40 7.05
N LYS A 328 -10.17 -9.38 5.79
CA LYS A 328 -10.37 -10.58 4.98
C LYS A 328 -9.05 -11.24 4.61
N LEU A 329 -8.01 -10.47 4.24
CA LEU A 329 -6.69 -10.99 3.91
C LEU A 329 -6.03 -11.63 5.14
N VAL A 330 -6.04 -10.95 6.29
CA VAL A 330 -5.49 -11.49 7.54
C VAL A 330 -6.20 -12.78 7.93
N ARG A 331 -7.54 -12.78 7.90
CA ARG A 331 -8.35 -13.95 8.29
C ARG A 331 -8.20 -15.15 7.34
N ARG A 332 -8.02 -14.93 6.03
CA ARG A 332 -7.81 -16.01 5.05
C ARG A 332 -6.38 -16.52 4.97
N HIS A 333 -5.42 -15.84 5.61
CA HIS A 333 -4.00 -16.22 5.61
C HIS A 333 -3.44 -16.37 7.03
N PRO A 334 -4.03 -17.21 7.89
CA PRO A 334 -3.50 -17.43 9.23
C PRO A 334 -2.14 -18.14 9.24
N HIS A 335 -1.70 -18.70 8.10
CA HIS A 335 -0.36 -19.24 7.89
C HIS A 335 0.70 -18.18 7.57
N VAL A 336 0.28 -16.97 7.19
CA VAL A 336 1.17 -15.81 6.96
C VAL A 336 1.16 -14.87 8.16
N PHE A 337 -0.03 -14.59 8.71
CA PHE A 337 -0.24 -13.57 9.75
C PHE A 337 -0.56 -14.14 11.14
N GLY A 338 -0.81 -15.44 11.24
CA GLY A 338 -1.16 -16.12 12.49
C GLY A 338 -0.06 -17.06 12.96
N THR A 339 -0.46 -18.08 13.73
CA THR A 339 0.46 -19.06 14.32
C THR A 339 0.60 -20.34 13.50
N LEU A 340 -0.16 -20.50 12.41
CA LEU A 340 -0.01 -21.64 11.53
C LEU A 340 1.33 -21.49 10.80
N GLY A 341 2.16 -22.54 10.82
CA GLY A 341 3.42 -22.56 10.10
C GLY A 341 3.24 -22.51 8.57
N PRO A 342 4.34 -22.54 7.81
CA PRO A 342 4.28 -22.56 6.35
C PRO A 342 3.51 -23.78 5.83
N LEU A 343 2.61 -23.55 4.88
CA LEU A 343 1.75 -24.57 4.27
C LEU A 343 2.12 -24.76 2.79
N THR A 344 1.81 -25.93 2.24
CA THR A 344 1.89 -26.20 0.80
C THR A 344 0.72 -25.57 0.04
N VAL A 345 0.84 -25.40 -1.28
CA VAL A 345 -0.23 -24.84 -2.13
C VAL A 345 -1.56 -25.58 -1.96
N GLY A 346 -1.53 -26.92 -1.91
CA GLY A 346 -2.74 -27.74 -1.73
C GLY A 346 -3.40 -27.53 -0.37
N GLU A 347 -2.61 -27.39 0.70
CA GLU A 347 -3.10 -27.12 2.05
C GLU A 347 -3.68 -25.71 2.17
N VAL A 348 -3.07 -24.72 1.50
CA VAL A 348 -3.61 -23.35 1.42
C VAL A 348 -4.96 -23.34 0.71
N GLN A 349 -5.10 -24.09 -0.39
CA GLN A 349 -6.37 -24.20 -1.13
C GLN A 349 -7.49 -24.79 -0.24
N ALA A 350 -7.21 -25.88 0.47
CA ALA A 350 -8.17 -26.52 1.38
C ALA A 350 -8.57 -25.61 2.55
N LEU A 351 -7.59 -24.88 3.11
CA LEU A 351 -7.84 -23.89 4.15
C LEU A 351 -8.71 -22.74 3.64
N TRP A 352 -8.44 -22.25 2.43
CA TRP A 352 -9.25 -21.21 1.79
C TRP A 352 -10.71 -21.63 1.61
N ASP A 353 -10.95 -22.86 1.16
CA ASP A 353 -12.31 -23.37 0.98
C ASP A 353 -13.04 -23.49 2.32
N THR A 354 -12.33 -23.93 3.38
CA THR A 354 -12.86 -24.01 4.76
C THR A 354 -13.22 -22.61 5.29
N VAL A 355 -12.30 -21.65 5.23
CA VAL A 355 -12.54 -20.27 5.70
C VAL A 355 -13.65 -19.60 4.89
N LYS A 356 -13.73 -19.84 3.57
CA LYS A 356 -14.84 -19.35 2.74
C LYS A 356 -16.17 -19.98 3.11
N ALA A 357 -16.21 -21.24 3.54
CA ALA A 357 -17.43 -21.89 3.99
C ALA A 357 -17.94 -21.29 5.31
N GLU A 358 -17.04 -21.03 6.26
CA GLU A 358 -17.34 -20.37 7.53
C GLU A 358 -17.85 -18.93 7.35
N GLU A 359 -17.25 -18.15 6.45
CA GLU A 359 -17.72 -16.79 6.10
C GLU A 359 -19.17 -16.79 5.61
N ARG A 360 -19.54 -17.77 4.80
CA ARG A 360 -20.90 -17.89 4.24
C ARG A 360 -21.93 -18.17 5.33
N GLN A 361 -21.57 -18.92 6.37
CA GLN A 361 -22.46 -19.19 7.51
C GLN A 361 -22.73 -17.92 8.33
N GLN A 362 -21.81 -16.94 8.31
CA GLN A 362 -21.93 -15.68 9.05
C GLN A 362 -22.66 -14.57 8.26
N GLN A 363 -22.85 -14.72 6.94
CA GLN A 363 -23.58 -13.77 6.08
C GLN A 363 -24.72 -14.46 5.32
N PRO A 364 -25.92 -14.61 5.91
CA PRO A 364 -27.01 -15.39 5.32
C PRO A 364 -27.73 -14.78 4.10
N ASN A 365 -27.36 -13.57 3.64
CA ASN A 365 -28.17 -12.79 2.68
C ASN A 365 -27.47 -12.45 1.34
N GLN A 366 -27.06 -13.46 0.57
CA GLN A 366 -26.74 -13.27 -0.86
C GLN A 366 -27.38 -14.33 -1.75
N THR A 367 -28.59 -14.76 -1.40
CA THR A 367 -29.41 -15.68 -2.21
C THR A 367 -30.10 -14.91 -3.33
N PHE A 368 -30.36 -15.62 -4.43
CA PHE A 368 -31.09 -15.24 -5.66
C PHE A 368 -32.12 -14.09 -5.52
N PRO A 369 -32.30 -13.25 -6.56
CA PRO A 369 -33.46 -12.38 -6.61
C PRO A 369 -34.72 -13.22 -6.86
N ASN A 370 -35.52 -13.39 -5.79
CA ASN A 370 -36.98 -13.24 -5.73
C ASN A 370 -37.80 -14.41 -5.14
N ASN A 371 -38.92 -14.04 -4.48
CA ASN A 371 -40.01 -14.87 -3.95
C ASN A 371 -39.72 -15.85 -2.80
N GLY A 372 -39.54 -15.28 -1.59
CA GLY A 372 -40.22 -15.82 -0.40
C GLY A 372 -39.72 -17.12 0.24
N ASN A 373 -38.78 -17.86 -0.32
CA ASN A 373 -38.15 -19.00 0.35
C ASN A 373 -36.65 -19.03 0.10
N ALA A 374 -35.88 -18.88 1.18
CA ALA A 374 -34.44 -19.04 1.18
C ALA A 374 -34.08 -20.44 0.67
N LEU A 375 -33.54 -20.53 -0.55
CA LEU A 375 -32.83 -21.70 -1.04
C LEU A 375 -31.46 -21.77 -0.35
N SER A 376 -31.43 -21.96 0.97
CA SER A 376 -30.18 -22.14 1.73
C SER A 376 -29.57 -23.54 1.57
N GLU A 377 -30.31 -24.49 0.98
CA GLU A 377 -29.92 -25.91 0.89
C GLU A 377 -29.98 -26.51 -0.54
N GLY A 378 -30.23 -25.70 -1.58
CA GLY A 378 -30.30 -26.19 -2.96
C GLY A 378 -28.94 -26.43 -3.61
N VAL A 379 -28.85 -27.34 -4.58
CA VAL A 379 -27.63 -27.61 -5.39
C VAL A 379 -27.04 -26.34 -6.01
N LEU A 380 -27.91 -25.38 -6.35
CA LEU A 380 -27.56 -24.10 -6.96
C LEU A 380 -27.42 -22.95 -5.95
N ALA A 381 -27.69 -23.19 -4.66
CA ALA A 381 -27.75 -22.16 -3.60
C ALA A 381 -26.49 -21.30 -3.48
N HIS A 382 -25.33 -21.81 -3.91
CA HIS A 382 -24.06 -21.10 -3.80
C HIS A 382 -23.51 -20.61 -5.15
N VAL A 383 -24.27 -20.65 -6.25
CA VAL A 383 -23.83 -20.09 -7.52
C VAL A 383 -23.96 -18.57 -7.44
N LYS A 384 -22.89 -17.85 -7.80
CA LYS A 384 -22.92 -16.38 -7.81
C LYS A 384 -23.75 -15.92 -9.00
N TRP A 385 -24.95 -15.41 -8.75
CA TRP A 385 -25.87 -15.00 -9.80
C TRP A 385 -25.53 -13.65 -10.45
N TYR A 386 -24.69 -12.84 -9.82
CA TYR A 386 -24.32 -11.49 -10.24
C TYR A 386 -22.97 -11.43 -10.99
N GLY A 387 -22.50 -12.54 -11.56
CA GLY A 387 -21.29 -12.59 -12.38
C GLY A 387 -21.55 -12.31 -13.87
N PRO A 388 -20.52 -12.41 -14.73
CA PRO A 388 -20.72 -12.46 -16.18
C PRO A 388 -21.76 -13.51 -16.54
N PRO A 389 -22.77 -13.20 -17.38
CA PRO A 389 -23.87 -14.13 -17.65
C PRO A 389 -23.43 -15.49 -18.20
N LEU A 390 -22.41 -15.51 -19.08
CA LEU A 390 -21.88 -16.75 -19.66
C LEU A 390 -21.20 -17.62 -18.59
N GLN A 391 -20.36 -17.03 -17.74
CA GLN A 391 -19.74 -17.73 -16.63
C GLN A 391 -20.77 -18.23 -15.61
N THR A 392 -21.80 -17.40 -15.32
CA THR A 392 -22.88 -17.78 -14.41
C THR A 392 -23.67 -18.97 -14.96
N ALA A 393 -23.99 -18.98 -16.25
CA ALA A 393 -24.65 -20.10 -16.92
C ALA A 393 -23.79 -21.38 -16.84
N LEU A 394 -22.47 -21.27 -17.09
CA LEU A 394 -21.54 -22.39 -16.97
C LEU A 394 -21.51 -22.95 -15.54
N ASP A 395 -21.39 -22.09 -14.54
CA ASP A 395 -21.38 -22.49 -13.12
C ASP A 395 -22.68 -23.20 -12.71
N LEU A 396 -23.84 -22.71 -13.16
CA LEU A 396 -25.14 -23.35 -12.92
C LEU A 396 -25.17 -24.76 -13.49
N GLN A 397 -24.72 -24.92 -14.75
CA GLN A 397 -24.73 -26.18 -15.47
C GLN A 397 -23.75 -27.19 -14.88
N GLU A 398 -22.52 -26.78 -14.55
CA GLU A 398 -21.54 -27.65 -13.91
C GLU A 398 -22.03 -28.19 -12.56
N ARG A 399 -22.74 -27.37 -11.79
CA ARG A 399 -23.28 -27.81 -10.50
C ARG A 399 -24.47 -28.74 -10.65
N ALA A 400 -25.35 -28.49 -11.61
CA ALA A 400 -26.42 -29.42 -11.92
C ALA A 400 -25.84 -30.78 -12.39
N ALA A 401 -24.79 -30.74 -13.21
CA ALA A 401 -24.10 -31.94 -13.67
C ALA A 401 -23.48 -32.77 -12.52
N ARG A 402 -22.93 -32.11 -11.49
CA ARG A 402 -22.35 -32.80 -10.30
C ARG A 402 -23.34 -33.67 -9.53
N VAL A 403 -24.64 -33.37 -9.61
CA VAL A 403 -25.70 -34.19 -8.98
C VAL A 403 -26.38 -35.14 -9.97
N GLY A 404 -25.82 -35.29 -11.18
CA GLY A 404 -26.33 -36.18 -12.22
C GLY A 404 -27.39 -35.56 -13.12
N PHE A 405 -27.65 -34.25 -13.01
CA PHE A 405 -28.51 -33.54 -13.97
C PHE A 405 -27.64 -33.02 -15.13
N ASP A 406 -27.29 -33.92 -16.04
CA ASP A 406 -26.54 -33.64 -17.26
C ASP A 406 -27.06 -34.54 -18.39
N TRP A 407 -26.68 -34.22 -19.63
CA TRP A 407 -27.03 -34.99 -20.81
C TRP A 407 -26.16 -36.26 -20.89
N GLU A 408 -26.60 -37.29 -21.63
CA GLU A 408 -25.82 -38.52 -21.79
C GLU A 408 -24.83 -38.41 -22.97
N ARG A 409 -25.19 -37.63 -23.99
CA ARG A 409 -24.43 -37.47 -25.23
C ARG A 409 -24.44 -36.04 -25.74
N LEU A 410 -23.40 -35.69 -26.49
CA LEU A 410 -23.27 -34.38 -27.15
C LEU A 410 -24.41 -34.12 -28.15
N GLU A 411 -24.88 -35.17 -28.81
CA GLU A 411 -25.98 -35.10 -29.78
C GLU A 411 -27.28 -34.58 -29.13
N ASP A 412 -27.55 -34.96 -27.88
CA ASP A 412 -28.75 -34.55 -27.15
C ASP A 412 -28.73 -33.04 -26.84
N VAL A 413 -27.54 -32.50 -26.53
CA VAL A 413 -27.34 -31.06 -26.33
C VAL A 413 -27.55 -30.30 -27.65
N LEU A 414 -27.05 -30.84 -28.76
CA LEU A 414 -27.22 -30.24 -30.09
C LEU A 414 -28.68 -30.26 -30.54
N GLU A 415 -29.44 -31.30 -30.21
CA GLU A 415 -30.89 -31.34 -30.44
C GLU A 415 -31.60 -30.24 -29.66
N LYS A 416 -31.25 -30.04 -28.39
CA LYS A 416 -31.80 -28.94 -27.59
C LYS A 416 -31.46 -27.57 -28.15
N VAL A 417 -30.23 -27.33 -28.63
CA VAL A 417 -29.88 -26.06 -29.33
C VAL A 417 -30.82 -25.78 -30.51
N LYS A 418 -31.19 -26.81 -31.28
CA LYS A 418 -32.10 -26.65 -32.43
C LYS A 418 -33.54 -26.37 -31.99
N GLU A 419 -33.97 -26.96 -30.89
CA GLU A 419 -35.28 -26.73 -30.26
C GLU A 419 -35.42 -25.28 -29.82
N GLU A 420 -34.49 -24.77 -29.00
CA GLU A 420 -34.49 -23.38 -28.51
C GLU A 420 -34.45 -22.37 -29.66
N TRP A 421 -33.67 -22.66 -30.72
CA TRP A 421 -33.65 -21.83 -31.93
C TRP A 421 -35.03 -21.77 -32.60
N GLN A 422 -35.77 -22.88 -32.63
CA GLN A 422 -37.10 -22.94 -33.20
C GLN A 422 -38.14 -22.22 -32.33
N GLU A 423 -37.97 -22.23 -31.01
CA GLU A 423 -38.80 -21.49 -30.06
C GLU A 423 -38.61 -19.97 -30.21
N VAL A 424 -37.37 -19.49 -30.33
CA VAL A 424 -37.07 -18.07 -30.67
C VAL A 424 -37.77 -17.63 -31.96
N LEU A 425 -37.70 -18.45 -33.01
CA LEU A 425 -38.37 -18.14 -34.29
C LEU A 425 -39.89 -18.08 -34.14
N THR A 426 -40.46 -18.94 -33.30
CA THR A 426 -41.90 -19.01 -33.06
C THR A 426 -42.37 -17.79 -32.28
N ALA A 427 -41.66 -17.41 -31.20
CA ALA A 427 -41.94 -16.20 -30.43
C ALA A 427 -41.84 -14.93 -31.29
N GLN A 428 -40.83 -14.87 -32.17
CA GLN A 428 -40.64 -13.75 -33.10
C GLN A 428 -41.80 -13.61 -34.10
N GLN A 429 -42.36 -14.72 -34.59
CA GLN A 429 -43.51 -14.71 -35.50
C GLN A 429 -44.82 -14.30 -34.80
N GLN A 430 -44.95 -14.58 -33.50
CA GLN A 430 -46.13 -14.23 -32.71
C GLN A 430 -46.12 -12.78 -32.21
N GLY A 431 -44.98 -12.09 -32.31
CA GLY A 431 -44.86 -10.65 -32.02
C GLY A 431 -44.86 -10.29 -30.53
N GLN A 432 -44.59 -11.26 -29.65
CA GLN A 432 -44.54 -11.07 -28.20
C GLN A 432 -43.08 -10.78 -27.79
N THR A 433 -42.77 -9.53 -27.45
CA THR A 433 -41.39 -9.10 -27.19
C THR A 433 -40.81 -9.72 -25.92
N GLU A 434 -41.62 -9.99 -24.89
CA GLU A 434 -41.17 -10.63 -23.65
C GLU A 434 -40.77 -12.08 -23.90
N ASP A 435 -41.62 -12.85 -24.60
CA ASP A 435 -41.32 -14.24 -25.00
C ASP A 435 -40.03 -14.33 -25.83
N VAL A 436 -39.78 -13.40 -26.76
CA VAL A 436 -38.52 -13.40 -27.54
C VAL A 436 -37.28 -13.22 -26.65
N VAL A 437 -37.38 -12.43 -25.58
CA VAL A 437 -36.26 -12.23 -24.65
C VAL A 437 -36.02 -13.48 -23.82
N GLU A 438 -37.09 -14.15 -23.37
CA GLU A 438 -37.02 -15.41 -22.63
C GLU A 438 -36.37 -16.52 -23.48
N GLU A 439 -36.93 -16.81 -24.65
CA GLU A 439 -36.43 -17.87 -25.54
C GLU A 439 -35.00 -17.59 -26.05
N LEU A 440 -34.64 -16.32 -26.26
CA LEU A 440 -33.27 -15.96 -26.63
C LEU A 440 -32.30 -16.19 -25.46
N GLY A 441 -32.76 -15.96 -24.22
CA GLY A 441 -32.04 -16.29 -23.01
C GLY A 441 -31.75 -17.78 -22.91
N ASP A 442 -32.75 -18.62 -23.15
CA ASP A 442 -32.62 -20.08 -23.09
C ASP A 442 -31.73 -20.63 -24.20
N LEU A 443 -31.83 -20.09 -25.42
CA LEU A 443 -30.89 -20.39 -26.50
C LEU A 443 -29.43 -20.08 -26.11
N LEU A 444 -29.18 -18.90 -25.53
CA LEU A 444 -27.84 -18.52 -25.06
C LEU A 444 -27.36 -19.46 -23.94
N PHE A 445 -28.25 -19.83 -23.02
CA PHE A 445 -27.95 -20.76 -21.93
C PHE A 445 -27.54 -22.15 -22.47
N VAL A 446 -28.30 -22.70 -23.41
CA VAL A 446 -27.99 -24.01 -24.02
C VAL A 446 -26.72 -23.94 -24.89
N LEU A 447 -26.42 -22.80 -25.53
CA LEU A 447 -25.15 -22.61 -26.25
C LEU A 447 -23.93 -22.62 -25.33
N VAL A 448 -24.04 -22.08 -24.10
CA VAL A 448 -22.98 -22.22 -23.08
C VAL A 448 -22.80 -23.69 -22.70
N ASN A 449 -23.89 -24.44 -22.56
CA ASN A 449 -23.83 -25.87 -22.25
C ASN A 449 -23.18 -26.67 -23.37
N PHE A 450 -23.51 -26.33 -24.62
CA PHE A 450 -22.89 -26.92 -25.79
C PHE A 450 -21.38 -26.65 -25.84
N ALA A 451 -20.95 -25.41 -25.54
CA ALA A 451 -19.53 -25.07 -25.43
C ALA A 451 -18.83 -25.87 -24.33
N ARG A 452 -19.46 -26.03 -23.15
CA ARG A 452 -18.96 -26.88 -22.04
C ARG A 452 -18.72 -28.32 -22.49
N TRP A 453 -19.68 -28.92 -23.19
CA TRP A 453 -19.54 -30.29 -23.73
C TRP A 453 -18.45 -30.42 -24.80
N LEU A 454 -18.20 -29.35 -25.57
CA LEU A 454 -17.06 -29.26 -26.49
C LEU A 454 -15.72 -28.98 -25.79
N GLN A 455 -15.72 -28.80 -24.46
CA GLN A 455 -14.55 -28.36 -23.68
C GLN A 455 -13.99 -27.02 -24.15
N VAL A 456 -14.88 -26.12 -24.57
CA VAL A 456 -14.57 -24.77 -25.01
C VAL A 456 -15.11 -23.78 -24.00
N ASP A 457 -14.27 -22.83 -23.59
CA ASP A 457 -14.69 -21.67 -22.81
C ASP A 457 -15.53 -20.73 -23.70
N ALA A 458 -16.83 -20.62 -23.38
CA ALA A 458 -17.79 -19.83 -24.14
C ALA A 458 -17.47 -18.33 -24.14
N GLU A 459 -16.97 -17.80 -23.02
CA GLU A 459 -16.62 -16.40 -22.87
C GLU A 459 -15.39 -16.06 -23.72
N GLN A 460 -14.34 -16.88 -23.62
CA GLN A 460 -13.15 -16.74 -24.45
C GLN A 460 -13.45 -16.91 -25.94
N ALA A 461 -14.34 -17.83 -26.31
CA ALA A 461 -14.77 -18.04 -27.70
C ALA A 461 -15.48 -16.80 -28.26
N LEU A 462 -16.36 -16.18 -27.48
CA LEU A 462 -17.04 -14.95 -27.87
C LEU A 462 -16.07 -13.76 -27.94
N MET A 463 -15.14 -13.62 -26.99
CA MET A 463 -14.07 -12.61 -27.05
C MET A 463 -13.26 -12.73 -28.35
N ASN A 464 -12.88 -13.95 -28.73
CA ASN A 464 -12.17 -14.22 -29.99
C ASN A 464 -13.02 -13.87 -31.22
N ALA A 465 -14.33 -14.11 -31.17
CA ALA A 465 -15.25 -13.72 -32.24
C ALA A 465 -15.36 -12.19 -32.38
N ASN A 466 -15.45 -11.47 -31.26
CA ASN A 466 -15.49 -10.01 -31.21
C ASN A 466 -14.20 -9.41 -31.79
N LYS A 467 -13.03 -9.88 -31.34
CA LYS A 467 -11.73 -9.46 -31.88
C LYS A 467 -11.65 -9.65 -33.39
N LYS A 468 -12.05 -10.83 -33.88
CA LYS A 468 -12.11 -11.14 -35.32
C LYS A 468 -13.08 -10.23 -36.08
N PHE A 469 -14.19 -9.82 -35.47
CA PHE A 469 -15.10 -8.85 -36.08
C PHE A 469 -14.45 -7.47 -36.20
N ILE A 470 -13.82 -6.99 -35.12
CA ILE A 470 -13.09 -5.71 -35.08
C ILE A 470 -12.01 -5.67 -36.16
N ASP A 471 -11.14 -6.69 -36.21
CA ASP A 471 -10.05 -6.76 -37.19
C ASP A 471 -10.56 -6.72 -38.65
N ARG A 472 -11.70 -7.39 -38.90
CA ARG A 472 -12.35 -7.40 -40.20
C ARG A 472 -12.93 -6.04 -40.53
N PHE A 473 -13.63 -5.43 -39.59
CA PHE A 473 -14.24 -4.12 -39.77
C PHE A 473 -13.17 -3.05 -40.05
N GLN A 474 -12.08 -3.02 -39.27
CA GLN A 474 -10.93 -2.13 -39.51
C GLN A 474 -10.26 -2.37 -40.87
N THR A 475 -10.27 -3.62 -41.37
CA THR A 475 -9.79 -3.92 -42.73
C THR A 475 -10.71 -3.34 -43.79
N MET A 476 -12.02 -3.35 -43.54
CA MET A 476 -13.02 -2.73 -44.43
C MET A 476 -12.93 -1.21 -44.40
N GLU A 477 -12.74 -0.60 -43.23
CA GLU A 477 -12.51 0.84 -43.09
C GLU A 477 -11.28 1.29 -43.89
N ARG A 478 -10.17 0.55 -43.78
CA ARG A 478 -8.97 0.80 -44.59
C ARG A 478 -9.23 0.62 -46.09
N ALA A 479 -10.01 -0.39 -46.48
CA ALA A 479 -10.37 -0.61 -47.88
C ALA A 479 -11.24 0.53 -48.44
N ALA A 480 -12.22 1.00 -47.68
CA ALA A 480 -13.05 2.15 -48.04
C ALA A 480 -12.22 3.43 -48.14
N ALA A 481 -11.31 3.67 -47.19
CA ALA A 481 -10.40 4.82 -47.20
C ALA A 481 -9.47 4.83 -48.42
N ILE A 482 -8.91 3.68 -48.80
CA ILE A 482 -8.09 3.54 -50.02
C ILE A 482 -8.90 3.89 -51.28
N ASN A 483 -10.17 3.50 -51.32
CA ASN A 483 -11.08 3.80 -52.43
C ASN A 483 -11.73 5.18 -52.33
N ARG A 484 -11.43 5.97 -51.28
CA ARG A 484 -12.02 7.28 -50.98
C ARG A 484 -13.55 7.26 -50.90
N GLU A 485 -14.09 6.16 -50.37
CA GLU A 485 -15.53 5.96 -50.17
C GLU A 485 -15.91 6.29 -48.73
N SER A 486 -17.03 7.01 -48.53
CA SER A 486 -17.59 7.27 -47.20
C SER A 486 -18.33 6.04 -46.69
N LEU A 487 -18.01 5.57 -45.48
CA LEU A 487 -18.65 4.41 -44.85
C LEU A 487 -20.18 4.59 -44.74
N GLN A 488 -20.64 5.81 -44.52
CA GLN A 488 -22.07 6.14 -44.37
C GLN A 488 -22.84 6.06 -45.69
N GLU A 489 -22.14 6.16 -46.82
CA GLU A 489 -22.72 6.16 -48.17
C GLU A 489 -22.53 4.81 -48.87
N LEU A 490 -21.90 3.83 -48.21
CA LEU A 490 -21.67 2.51 -48.76
C LEU A 490 -22.99 1.74 -48.89
N THR A 491 -23.22 1.20 -50.10
CA THR A 491 -24.31 0.24 -50.33
C THR A 491 -23.99 -1.11 -49.67
N LEU A 492 -25.01 -1.88 -49.31
CA LEU A 492 -24.85 -3.24 -48.77
C LEU A 492 -23.95 -4.12 -49.65
N LYS A 493 -24.11 -4.02 -50.98
CA LYS A 493 -23.28 -4.76 -51.94
C LYS A 493 -21.79 -4.41 -51.82
N ARG A 494 -21.48 -3.14 -51.53
CA ARG A 494 -20.11 -2.65 -51.36
C ARG A 494 -19.54 -3.05 -50.00
N TRP A 495 -20.37 -3.00 -48.96
CA TRP A 495 -20.04 -3.57 -47.65
C TRP A 495 -19.69 -5.06 -47.73
N ASP A 496 -20.47 -5.85 -48.46
CA ASP A 496 -20.22 -7.28 -48.67
C ASP A 496 -18.90 -7.54 -49.42
N GLU A 497 -18.55 -6.70 -50.40
CA GLU A 497 -17.30 -6.79 -51.13
C GLU A 497 -16.09 -6.57 -50.22
N TYR A 498 -16.14 -5.52 -49.39
CA TYR A 498 -15.11 -5.24 -48.40
C TYR A 498 -15.04 -6.31 -47.31
N TRP A 499 -16.18 -6.81 -46.84
CA TRP A 499 -16.24 -7.92 -45.88
C TRP A 499 -15.60 -9.19 -46.45
N ARG A 500 -15.84 -9.48 -47.73
CA ARG A 500 -15.20 -10.61 -48.42
C ARG A 500 -13.67 -10.43 -48.47
N ILE A 501 -13.19 -9.24 -48.82
CA ILE A 501 -11.75 -8.92 -48.82
C ILE A 501 -11.13 -9.09 -47.43
N ALA A 502 -11.82 -8.63 -46.39
CA ALA A 502 -11.39 -8.77 -45.00
C ALA A 502 -11.31 -10.26 -44.57
N LYS A 503 -12.26 -11.09 -45.01
CA LYS A 503 -12.21 -12.55 -44.79
C LYS A 503 -11.02 -13.21 -45.48
N THR A 504 -10.65 -12.81 -46.69
CA THR A 504 -9.52 -13.42 -47.43
C THR A 504 -8.17 -13.09 -46.81
N LYS A 505 -7.99 -11.86 -46.29
CA LYS A 505 -6.75 -11.46 -45.60
C LYS A 505 -6.57 -12.16 -44.23
N GLY A 506 -7.66 -12.42 -43.51
CA GLY A 506 -7.62 -13.10 -42.21
C GLY A 506 -7.35 -14.62 -42.25
N ASN A 507 -7.41 -15.26 -43.43
CA ASN A 507 -7.17 -16.69 -43.58
C ASN A 507 -5.69 -17.06 -43.83
N TYR A 508 -4.77 -16.08 -43.89
CA TYR A 508 -3.36 -16.31 -44.24
C TYR A 508 -2.43 -16.57 -43.04
N SER A 509 -2.93 -16.64 -41.81
CA SER A 509 -2.09 -16.79 -40.59
C SER A 509 -2.11 -18.19 -39.95
N GLY A 510 -2.44 -19.26 -40.67
CA GLY A 510 -2.56 -20.59 -40.03
C GLY A 510 -2.47 -21.85 -40.90
N LYS A 511 -2.04 -21.74 -42.15
CA LYS A 511 -1.73 -22.93 -42.97
C LYS A 511 -0.36 -22.79 -43.61
N THR A 512 0.67 -23.03 -42.80
CA THR A 512 1.94 -23.51 -43.34
C THR A 512 1.73 -24.99 -43.62
N GLU A 513 1.70 -25.36 -44.90
CA GLU A 513 1.69 -26.75 -45.35
C GLU A 513 2.91 -27.48 -44.78
N ALA A 514 2.68 -28.72 -44.33
CA ALA A 514 3.70 -29.65 -43.85
C ALA A 514 4.54 -30.21 -44.99
#